data_AF-A0A090X1N1-F1
#
_entry.id   AF-A0A090X1N1-F1
#
_cell.length_a   1.000
_cell.length_b   1.000
_cell.length_c   1.000
_cell.angle_alpha   90.00
_cell.angle_beta   90.00
_cell.angle_gamma   90.00
#
_symmetry.space_group_name_H-M   'P 1'
#
loop_
_entity.id
_entity.type
_entity.pdbx_description
1 polymer ?
#
loop_
_entity_poly.entity_id
_entity_poly.type
_entity_poly.pdbx_seq_one_letter_code
_entity_poly.pdbx_strand_id
1 'polypeptide(L)'
;MKLKVTFLWLLSCSISALSCAQEETTTIPETYTAYKTSEAITIDGEFNEDAWSKVAWSNPFIDIEGKKQPKYKTEVKMLWDDTYFYVLAKMDEPHVWGGDITKRDAIIS
;
A
#
# COMPACT_ATOMS: atom_id res chain seq x y z
N MET A 1 -24.18 -35.54 -45.33
CA MET A 1 -23.87 -34.09 -45.32
C MET A 1 -24.34 -33.34 -44.07
N LYS A 2 -25.14 -33.93 -43.17
CA LYS A 2 -25.63 -33.26 -41.94
C LYS A 2 -24.66 -33.33 -40.73
N LEU A 3 -23.80 -34.36 -40.68
CA LEU A 3 -22.89 -34.62 -39.55
C LEU A 3 -21.73 -33.60 -39.42
N LYS A 4 -21.27 -33.02 -40.55
CA LYS A 4 -20.18 -32.02 -40.54
C LYS A 4 -20.62 -30.66 -40.00
N VAL A 5 -21.90 -30.31 -40.15
CA VAL A 5 -22.44 -29.00 -39.74
C VAL A 5 -22.72 -28.97 -38.23
N THR A 6 -23.20 -30.08 -37.65
CA THR A 6 -23.41 -30.20 -36.21
C THR A 6 -22.09 -30.15 -35.43
N PHE A 7 -21.03 -30.75 -35.97
CA PHE A 7 -19.68 -30.68 -35.39
C PHE A 7 -19.11 -29.26 -35.41
N LEU A 8 -19.40 -28.48 -36.46
CA LEU A 8 -18.97 -27.09 -36.59
C LEU A 8 -19.67 -26.16 -35.58
N TRP A 9 -20.93 -26.45 -35.22
CA TRP A 9 -21.67 -25.69 -34.20
C TRP A 9 -21.21 -26.00 -32.77
N LEU A 10 -20.88 -27.26 -32.48
CA LEU A 10 -20.30 -27.66 -31.19
C LEU A 10 -18.90 -27.06 -30.95
N LEU A 11 -18.09 -26.93 -32.00
CA LEU A 11 -16.77 -26.31 -31.91
C LEU A 11 -16.85 -24.79 -31.71
N SER A 12 -17.89 -24.13 -32.25
CA SER A 12 -18.11 -22.69 -32.09
C SER A 12 -18.56 -22.29 -30.68
N CYS A 13 -19.21 -23.18 -29.93
CA CYS A 13 -19.72 -22.87 -28.59
C CYS A 13 -18.61 -22.94 -27.52
N SER A 14 -17.59 -23.78 -27.75
CA SER A 14 -16.48 -23.96 -26.81
C SER A 14 -15.45 -22.82 -26.82
N ILE A 15 -15.40 -22.02 -27.90
CA ILE A 15 -14.46 -20.89 -28.02
C ILE A 15 -14.94 -19.68 -27.21
N SER A 16 -16.26 -19.50 -27.07
CA SER A 16 -16.85 -18.40 -26.28
C SER A 16 -16.57 -18.52 -24.78
N ALA A 17 -16.34 -19.73 -24.27
CA ALA A 17 -16.07 -19.98 -22.85
C ALA A 17 -14.63 -19.65 -22.42
N LEU A 18 -13.69 -19.51 -23.37
CA LEU A 18 -12.30 -19.14 -23.06
C LEU A 18 -12.12 -17.64 -22.82
N SER A 19 -13.05 -16.80 -23.26
CA SER A 19 -12.95 -15.34 -23.15
C SER A 19 -13.35 -14.78 -21.79
N CYS A 20 -13.92 -15.58 -20.90
CA CYS A 20 -14.31 -15.15 -19.54
C CYS A 20 -13.32 -15.62 -18.45
N ALA A 21 -12.14 -16.13 -18.82
CA ALA A 21 -11.25 -16.82 -17.88
C ALA A 21 -10.29 -15.91 -17.10
N GLN A 22 -10.22 -14.61 -17.38
CA GLN A 22 -9.38 -13.68 -16.62
C GLN A 22 -10.14 -12.38 -16.35
N GLU A 23 -10.70 -12.28 -15.15
CA GLU A 23 -11.03 -10.99 -14.55
C GLU A 23 -9.71 -10.37 -14.11
N GLU A 24 -9.13 -9.52 -14.94
CA GLU A 24 -7.99 -8.70 -14.53
C GLU A 24 -8.50 -7.64 -13.56
N THR A 25 -8.47 -7.93 -12.25
CA THR A 25 -8.52 -6.87 -11.24
C THR A 25 -7.21 -6.09 -11.33
N THR A 26 -7.17 -5.09 -12.21
CA THR A 26 -6.12 -4.07 -12.22
C THR A 26 -6.25 -3.29 -10.92
N THR A 27 -5.48 -3.69 -9.90
CA THR A 27 -5.35 -2.92 -8.66
C THR A 27 -4.46 -1.72 -8.97
N ILE A 28 -5.07 -0.54 -9.07
CA ILE A 28 -4.31 0.71 -9.21
C ILE A 28 -3.63 0.96 -7.87
N PRO A 29 -2.29 1.10 -7.82
CA PRO A 29 -1.61 1.38 -6.57
C PRO A 29 -2.01 2.76 -6.05
N GLU A 30 -2.18 2.85 -4.73
CA GLU A 30 -2.35 4.14 -4.05
C GLU A 30 -1.14 5.04 -4.33
N THR A 31 -1.39 6.34 -4.49
CA THR A 31 -0.35 7.33 -4.76
C THR A 31 -0.36 8.41 -3.69
N TYR A 32 0.83 8.91 -3.34
CA TYR A 32 1.01 10.00 -2.38
C TYR A 32 2.02 11.00 -2.93
N THR A 33 1.71 12.30 -2.80
CA THR A 33 2.63 13.38 -3.21
C THR A 33 3.39 13.90 -2.01
N ALA A 34 4.71 13.65 -1.97
CA ALA A 34 5.61 14.25 -0.98
C ALA A 34 6.03 15.65 -1.45
N TYR A 35 5.70 16.68 -0.67
CA TYR A 35 6.04 18.06 -0.99
C TYR A 35 7.45 18.41 -0.50
N LYS A 36 8.09 19.32 -1.23
CA LYS A 36 9.37 19.88 -0.81
C LYS A 36 9.14 20.86 0.35
N THR A 37 9.96 20.78 1.40
CA THR A 37 10.01 21.77 2.47
C THR A 37 11.33 22.54 2.45
N SER A 38 11.30 23.79 2.90
CA SER A 38 12.50 24.61 3.20
C SER A 38 12.75 24.73 4.70
N GLU A 39 11.85 24.16 5.52
CA GLU A 39 11.94 24.14 6.97
C GLU A 39 12.73 22.92 7.41
N ALA A 40 13.65 23.11 8.36
CA ALA A 40 14.44 22.03 8.91
C ALA A 40 13.55 21.14 9.81
N ILE A 41 13.57 19.84 9.56
CA ILE A 41 12.80 18.85 10.33
C ILE A 41 13.71 18.24 11.40
N THR A 42 13.24 18.23 12.65
CA THR A 42 13.94 17.56 13.76
C THR A 42 13.47 16.11 13.84
N ILE A 43 14.41 15.16 14.00
CA ILE A 43 14.07 13.73 14.11
C ILE A 43 13.97 13.35 15.59
N ASP A 44 12.90 13.78 16.24
CA ASP A 44 12.60 13.51 17.66
C ASP A 44 11.36 12.62 17.86
N GLY A 45 10.60 12.34 16.79
CA GLY A 45 9.38 11.53 16.81
C GLY A 45 8.11 12.36 17.04
N GLU A 46 8.21 13.68 17.15
CA GLU A 46 7.09 14.60 17.15
C GLU A 46 6.82 15.13 15.73
N PHE A 47 5.69 15.83 15.54
CA PHE A 47 5.32 16.44 14.25
C PHE A 47 4.78 17.85 14.42
N ASN A 48 5.38 18.59 15.35
CA ASN A 48 4.92 19.91 15.75
C ASN A 48 5.36 21.01 14.78
N GLU A 49 6.27 20.71 13.85
CA GLU A 49 6.74 21.65 12.83
C GLU A 49 5.64 22.04 11.85
N ASP A 50 5.68 23.30 11.39
CA ASP A 50 4.65 23.86 10.50
C ASP A 50 4.62 23.11 9.16
N ALA A 51 5.77 22.61 8.70
CA ALA A 51 5.88 21.77 7.50
C ALA A 51 4.92 20.57 7.53
N TRP A 52 4.77 19.90 8.67
CA TRP A 52 3.90 18.72 8.79
C TRP A 52 2.42 19.09 8.73
N SER A 53 2.04 20.29 9.16
CA SER A 53 0.65 20.76 9.08
C SER A 53 0.19 21.02 7.64
N LYS A 54 1.13 21.29 6.73
CA LYS A 54 0.89 21.63 5.32
C LYS A 54 0.70 20.41 4.41
N VAL A 55 0.90 19.19 4.95
CA VAL A 55 0.75 17.94 4.18
C VAL A 55 -0.35 17.06 4.75
N ALA A 56 -1.06 16.39 3.85
CA ALA A 56 -2.13 15.46 4.19
C ALA A 56 -1.57 14.14 4.71
N TRP A 57 -2.33 13.44 5.55
CA TRP A 57 -2.06 12.04 5.86
C TRP A 57 -2.33 11.16 4.63
N SER A 58 -1.62 10.04 4.53
CA SER A 58 -1.97 8.97 3.60
C SER A 58 -3.33 8.38 3.94
N ASN A 59 -3.87 7.61 3.00
CA ASN A 59 -4.93 6.67 3.35
C ASN A 59 -4.42 5.69 4.42
N PRO A 60 -5.29 5.21 5.32
CA PRO A 60 -4.94 4.17 6.28
C PRO A 60 -4.42 2.93 5.56
N PHE A 61 -3.40 2.30 6.12
CA PHE A 61 -2.83 1.09 5.54
C PHE A 61 -3.84 -0.05 5.57
N ILE A 62 -3.78 -0.90 4.55
CA ILE A 62 -4.60 -2.10 4.43
C ILE A 62 -3.73 -3.34 4.59
N ASP A 63 -4.37 -4.46 4.90
CA ASP A 63 -3.69 -5.75 4.93
C ASP A 63 -3.16 -6.12 3.54
N ILE A 64 -1.89 -6.53 3.45
CA ILE A 64 -1.22 -6.90 2.19
C ILE A 64 -1.80 -8.16 1.55
N GLU A 65 -2.53 -8.99 2.31
CA GLU A 65 -3.32 -10.12 1.80
C GLU A 65 -4.60 -9.65 1.10
N GLY A 66 -4.88 -8.34 1.09
CA GLY A 66 -5.77 -7.68 0.14
C GLY A 66 -7.26 -7.75 0.47
N LYS A 67 -7.64 -8.08 1.71
CA LYS A 67 -9.06 -8.32 2.04
C LYS A 67 -9.56 -7.70 3.34
N LYS A 68 -8.70 -7.15 4.20
CA LYS A 68 -9.10 -6.67 5.53
C LYS A 68 -8.43 -5.35 5.88
N GLN A 69 -9.16 -4.52 6.62
CA GLN A 69 -8.57 -3.38 7.29
C GLN A 69 -7.90 -3.87 8.59
N PRO A 70 -6.65 -3.48 8.85
CA PRO A 70 -5.99 -3.74 10.13
C PRO A 70 -6.83 -3.19 11.28
N LYS A 71 -6.77 -3.86 12.44
CA LYS A 71 -7.52 -3.45 13.63
C LYS A 71 -7.09 -2.07 14.12
N TYR A 72 -5.80 -1.77 14.04
CA TYR A 72 -5.25 -0.50 14.48
C TYR A 72 -4.79 0.32 13.29
N LYS A 73 -4.98 1.64 13.41
CA LYS A 73 -4.75 2.56 12.32
C LYS A 73 -3.25 2.83 12.18
N THR A 74 -2.77 2.71 10.95
CA THR A 74 -1.45 3.17 10.54
C THR A 74 -1.61 4.11 9.35
N GLU A 75 -1.03 5.30 9.47
CA GLU A 75 -1.01 6.32 8.42
C GLU A 75 0.34 7.03 8.41
N VAL A 76 0.71 7.60 7.25
CA VAL A 76 2.00 8.28 7.10
C VAL A 76 1.86 9.67 6.52
N LYS A 77 2.83 10.53 6.82
CA LYS A 77 3.12 11.78 6.12
C LYS A 77 4.53 11.70 5.55
N MET A 78 4.71 12.27 4.36
CA MET A 78 6.01 12.31 3.71
C MET A 78 6.32 13.71 3.17
N LEU A 79 7.58 14.10 3.34
CA LEU A 79 8.17 15.38 2.94
C LEU A 79 9.59 15.13 2.42
N TRP A 80 10.18 16.11 1.75
CA TRP A 80 11.59 16.06 1.37
C TRP A 80 12.21 17.45 1.32
N ASP A 81 13.54 17.51 1.43
CA ASP A 81 14.33 18.70 1.18
C ASP A 81 15.54 18.36 0.29
N ASP A 82 16.49 19.29 0.12
CA ASP A 82 17.64 19.06 -0.75
C ASP A 82 18.61 17.97 -0.26
N THR A 83 18.45 17.48 0.98
CA THR A 83 19.36 16.52 1.63
C THR A 83 18.68 15.21 2.02
N TYR A 84 17.42 15.25 2.46
CA TYR A 84 16.72 14.15 3.10
C TYR A 84 15.30 13.93 2.58
N PHE A 85 14.84 12.68 2.72
CA PHE A 85 13.45 12.28 2.58
C PHE A 85 12.91 11.91 3.95
N TYR A 86 11.84 12.58 4.37
CA TYR A 86 11.25 12.44 5.70
C TYR A 86 10.00 11.59 5.63
N VAL A 87 9.92 10.61 6.52
CA VAL A 87 8.74 9.75 6.69
C VAL A 87 8.31 9.82 8.14
N LEU A 88 7.05 10.19 8.34
CA LEU A 88 6.42 10.20 9.65
C LEU A 88 5.31 9.17 9.67
N ALA A 89 5.42 8.18 10.55
CA ALA A 89 4.42 7.13 10.72
C ALA A 89 3.69 7.30 12.04
N LYS A 90 2.36 7.37 11.98
CA LYS A 90 1.48 7.32 13.14
C LYS A 90 0.84 5.95 13.22
N MET A 91 1.04 5.28 14.35
CA MET A 91 0.57 3.92 14.59
C MET A 91 -0.16 3.88 15.93
N ASP A 92 -1.39 3.39 15.92
CA ASP A 92 -2.10 3.05 17.14
C ASP A 92 -1.66 1.63 17.56
N GLU A 93 -1.09 1.44 18.76
CA GLU A 93 -0.74 0.10 19.26
C GLU A 93 -0.86 0.06 20.80
N PRO A 94 -1.82 -0.69 21.36
CA PRO A 94 -1.96 -0.83 22.81
C PRO A 94 -0.87 -1.68 23.48
N HIS A 95 -0.15 -2.55 22.76
CA HIS A 95 0.83 -3.47 23.30
C HIS A 95 2.21 -3.27 22.66
N VAL A 96 2.80 -2.09 22.85
CA VAL A 96 4.13 -1.79 22.33
C VAL A 96 5.19 -2.63 23.05
N TRP A 97 5.94 -3.43 22.30
CA TRP A 97 7.07 -4.21 22.81
C TRP A 97 8.24 -4.13 21.84
N GLY A 98 9.42 -3.75 22.33
CA GLY A 98 10.67 -3.66 21.55
C GLY A 98 11.72 -4.71 21.92
N GLY A 99 11.37 -5.67 22.80
CA GLY A 99 12.35 -6.59 23.40
C GLY A 99 13.47 -5.88 24.17
N ASP A 100 14.59 -6.58 24.38
CA ASP A 100 15.83 -6.03 24.95
C ASP A 100 16.80 -5.53 23.87
N ILE A 101 16.26 -5.01 22.76
CA ILE A 101 17.05 -4.59 21.61
C ILE A 101 17.62 -3.19 21.84
N THR A 102 18.93 -3.13 22.01
CA THR A 102 19.68 -1.89 22.26
C THR A 102 20.68 -1.56 21.17
N LYS A 103 20.91 -2.48 20.23
CA LYS A 103 21.89 -2.33 19.15
C LYS A 103 21.20 -2.20 17.81
N ARG A 104 21.77 -1.34 16.96
CA ARG A 104 21.40 -1.25 15.55
C ARG A 104 21.61 -2.61 14.88
N ASP A 105 20.65 -2.99 14.04
CA ASP A 105 20.66 -4.24 13.27
C ASP A 105 20.66 -5.54 14.11
N ALA A 106 20.19 -5.48 15.36
CA ALA A 106 20.00 -6.68 16.18
C ALA A 106 18.84 -7.54 15.67
N ILE A 107 18.94 -8.85 15.89
CA ILE A 107 17.94 -9.83 15.50
C ILE A 107 16.82 -9.88 16.56
N ILE A 108 15.57 -9.75 16.12
CA ILE A 108 14.38 -10.10 16.92
C ILE A 108 14.17 -11.62 16.77
N SER A 109 14.23 -12.36 17.87
CA SER A 109 13.97 -13.81 17.92
C SER A 109 12.73 -14.14 18.73
#